data_AF-A0A162PXZ2-F1
#
_entry.id   AF-A0A162PXZ2-F1
#
_cell.length_a   1.000
_cell.length_b   1.000
_cell.length_c   1.000
_cell.angle_alpha   90.00
_cell.angle_beta   90.00
_cell.angle_gamma   90.00
#
_symmetry.space_group_name_H-M   'P 1'
#
loop_
_entity.id
_entity.type
_entity.pdbx_description
1 polymer ?
#
loop_
_entity_poly.entity_id
_entity_poly.type
_entity_poly.pdbx_seq_one_letter_code
_entity_poly.pdbx_strand_id
1 'polypeptide(L)' 'CFGCRKTGHSVGNCPEAKQSGQDELPFAKCFVCKAQGHLSGQCPENSKGLYPNGGGCRFCGKVDHLAKDC' A
#
# COMPACT_ATOMS: atom_id res chain seq x y z
N CYS A 1 2.92 4.03 11.23
CA CYS A 1 2.44 2.64 11.11
C CYS A 1 0.95 2.65 10.79
N PHE A 2 0.57 2.02 9.67
CA PHE A 2 -0.83 1.86 9.24
C PHE A 2 -1.58 0.74 10.01
N GLY A 3 -0.90 0.02 10.89
CA GLY A 3 -1.50 -0.99 11.79
C GLY A 3 -1.84 -0.48 13.18
N CYS A 4 -1.18 0.57 13.70
CA CYS A 4 -1.42 1.09 15.06
C CYS A 4 -1.66 2.62 15.12
N ARG A 5 -1.67 3.30 13.98
CA ARG A 5 -1.86 4.76 13.86
C ARG A 5 -0.81 5.63 14.60
N LYS A 6 0.33 5.07 15.02
CA LYS A 6 1.48 5.83 15.54
C LYS A 6 2.44 6.25 14.43
N THR A 7 3.04 7.42 14.56
CA THR A 7 4.14 7.92 13.73
C THR A 7 5.49 7.50 14.32
N GLY A 8 6.55 7.48 13.52
CA GLY A 8 7.90 7.09 13.96
C GLY A 8 8.35 5.67 13.58
N HIS A 9 7.47 4.85 13.01
CA HIS A 9 7.83 3.55 12.45
C HIS A 9 6.85 3.09 11.35
N SER A 10 7.32 2.18 10.48
CA SER A 10 6.52 1.53 9.42
C SER A 10 5.80 0.30 9.95
N VAL A 11 4.82 -0.24 9.19
CA VAL A 11 4.04 -1.43 9.61
C VAL A 11 4.95 -2.63 9.92
N GLY A 12 5.95 -2.91 9.07
CA GLY A 12 6.87 -4.03 9.31
C GLY A 12 7.80 -3.85 10.52
N ASN A 13 7.90 -2.64 11.07
CA ASN A 13 8.68 -2.33 12.27
C ASN A 13 7.78 -1.90 13.43
N CYS A 14 6.50 -2.27 13.37
CA CYS A 14 5.51 -1.83 14.33
C CYS A 14 5.60 -2.74 15.58
N PRO A 15 5.96 -2.22 16.76
CA PRO A 15 6.13 -3.04 17.97
C PRO A 15 4.79 -3.64 18.42
N GLU A 16 3.68 -3.01 18.04
CA GLU A 16 2.30 -3.44 18.29
C GLU A 16 1.75 -4.32 17.14
N ALA A 17 2.58 -4.72 16.15
CA ALA A 17 2.17 -5.56 15.01
C ALA A 17 1.65 -6.95 15.38
N LYS A 18 1.82 -7.39 16.64
CA LYS A 18 1.31 -8.70 17.10
C LYS A 18 -0.21 -8.75 17.26
N GLN A 19 -0.91 -7.61 17.24
CA GLN A 19 -2.37 -7.56 17.47
C GLN A 19 -3.20 -7.29 16.23
N SER A 20 -2.63 -6.61 15.22
CA SER A 20 -3.26 -6.42 13.92
C SER A 20 -2.53 -7.35 12.98
N GLY A 21 -3.17 -8.42 12.52
CA GLY A 21 -2.57 -9.38 11.58
C GLY A 21 -1.85 -8.63 10.48
N GLN A 22 -0.69 -9.12 10.06
CA GLN A 22 0.18 -8.48 9.07
C GLN A 22 -0.53 -8.13 7.74
N ASP A 23 -1.68 -8.79 7.50
CA ASP A 23 -2.58 -8.62 6.36
C ASP A 23 -3.67 -7.54 6.58
N GLU A 24 -4.08 -7.31 7.83
CA GLU A 24 -5.12 -6.35 8.17
C GLU A 24 -4.46 -5.03 8.55
N LEU A 25 -4.47 -4.09 7.60
CA LEU A 25 -4.04 -2.72 7.77
C LEU A 25 -5.27 -1.81 8.01
N PRO A 26 -5.97 -1.88 9.16
CA PRO A 26 -7.23 -1.16 9.38
C PRO A 26 -7.07 0.37 9.30
N PHE A 27 -5.85 0.88 9.51
CA PHE A 27 -5.54 2.29 9.38
C PHE A 27 -4.79 2.63 8.08
N ALA A 28 -4.51 1.67 7.19
CA ALA A 28 -4.08 1.98 5.83
C ALA A 28 -5.28 2.57 5.09
N LYS A 29 -5.16 3.85 4.74
CA LYS A 29 -6.12 4.52 3.90
C LYS A 29 -5.61 4.49 2.48
N CYS A 30 -6.39 3.92 1.58
CA CYS A 30 -6.13 3.98 0.16
C CYS A 30 -6.20 5.43 -0.31
N PHE A 31 -5.19 5.91 -1.03
CA PHE A 31 -5.19 7.27 -1.55
C PHE A 31 -6.05 7.42 -2.82
N VAL A 32 -6.52 6.30 -3.38
CA VAL A 32 -7.30 6.25 -4.63
C VAL A 32 -8.79 6.25 -4.33
N CYS A 33 -9.30 5.19 -3.69
CA CYS A 33 -10.73 5.08 -3.33
C CYS A 33 -11.06 5.67 -1.95
N LYS A 34 -10.06 6.14 -1.19
CA LYS A 34 -10.21 6.68 0.19
C LYS A 34 -10.74 5.67 1.22
N ALA A 35 -10.94 4.41 0.85
CA ALA A 35 -11.31 3.33 1.75
C ALA A 35 -10.14 2.95 2.68
N GLN A 36 -10.47 2.33 3.81
CA GLN A 36 -9.50 1.82 4.77
C GLN A 36 -9.38 0.30 4.66
N GLY A 37 -8.23 -0.25 5.06
CA GLY A 37 -7.97 -1.70 5.04
C GLY A 37 -7.01 -2.16 3.94
N HIS A 38 -6.66 -1.29 2.98
CA HIS A 38 -5.70 -1.62 1.92
C HIS A 38 -4.87 -0.40 1.49
N LEU A 39 -3.73 -0.68 0.85
CA LEU A 39 -2.85 0.33 0.24
C LEU A 39 -3.29 0.59 -1.20
N SER A 40 -2.97 1.77 -1.75
CA SER A 40 -3.33 2.16 -3.12
C SER A 40 -2.91 1.16 -4.20
N GLY A 41 -1.81 0.43 -3.98
CA GLY A 41 -1.34 -0.61 -4.90
C GLY A 41 -2.14 -1.91 -4.88
N GLN A 42 -2.89 -2.17 -3.81
CA GLN A 42 -3.77 -3.32 -3.66
C GLN A 42 -5.25 -2.92 -3.81
N CYS A 43 -5.50 -1.71 -4.31
CA CYS A 43 -6.85 -1.21 -4.49
C CYS A 43 -7.45 -1.76 -5.80
N PRO A 44 -8.57 -2.49 -5.76
CA PRO A 44 -9.19 -3.04 -6.98
C PRO A 44 -9.70 -1.96 -7.92
N GLU A 45 -10.01 -0.77 -7.40
CA GLU A 45 -10.47 0.38 -8.18
C GLU A 45 -9.32 1.21 -8.77
N ASN A 46 -8.07 0.90 -8.42
CA ASN A 46 -6.96 1.69 -8.92
C ASN A 46 -6.57 1.28 -10.35
N SER A 47 -7.21 1.93 -11.33
CA SER A 47 -6.84 1.81 -12.75
C SER A 47 -5.38 2.23 -13.04
N LYS A 48 -4.68 2.87 -12.09
CA LYS A 48 -3.25 3.23 -12.18
C LYS A 48 -2.30 2.26 -11.47
N GLY A 49 -2.80 1.15 -10.90
CA GLY A 49 -2.01 0.07 -10.30
C GLY A 49 -1.16 0.46 -9.09
N LEU A 50 0.09 0.01 -9.00
CA LEU A 50 0.99 0.33 -7.89
C LEU A 50 1.39 1.82 -7.83
N TYR A 51 1.10 2.61 -8.88
CA TYR A 51 1.54 4.00 -9.04
C TYR A 51 0.39 5.01 -8.79
N PRO A 52 0.21 5.50 -7.54
CA PRO A 52 -0.91 6.39 -7.19
C PRO A 52 -0.91 7.74 -7.92
N ASN A 53 0.24 8.26 -8.34
CA ASN A 53 0.34 9.49 -9.14
C ASN A 53 0.28 9.24 -10.65
N GLY A 54 0.06 8.00 -11.09
CA GLY A 54 0.22 7.59 -12.48
C GLY A 54 1.68 7.36 -12.87
N GLY A 55 1.85 6.59 -13.94
CA GLY A 55 3.12 6.00 -14.33
C GLY A 55 2.99 4.48 -14.41
N GLY A 56 3.95 3.85 -15.05
CA GLY A 56 4.09 2.41 -15.10
C GLY A 56 5.56 2.05 -15.00
N CYS A 57 5.85 0.76 -14.89
CA CYS A 57 7.20 0.26 -14.98
C CYS A 57 7.90 0.85 -16.22
N ARG A 58 9.10 1.41 -16.05
CA ARG A 58 9.84 2.04 -17.16
C ARG A 58 10.28 1.05 -18.24
N PHE A 59 10.35 -0.23 -17.92
CA PHE A 59 10.80 -1.26 -18.85
C PHE A 59 9.65 -1.83 -19.69
N CYS A 60 8.50 -2.13 -19.07
CA CYS A 60 7.39 -2.81 -19.75
C CYS A 60 6.08 -2.00 -19.78
N GLY A 61 6.01 -0.85 -19.11
CA GLY A 61 4.82 0.00 -19.03
C GLY A 61 3.71 -0.54 -18.13
N LYS A 62 3.85 -1.73 -17.55
CA LYS A 62 2.83 -2.30 -16.66
C LYS A 62 2.77 -1.56 -15.33
N VAL A 63 1.57 -1.46 -14.78
CA VAL A 63 1.33 -0.78 -13.50
C VAL A 63 1.26 -1.74 -12.31
N ASP A 64 1.41 -3.04 -12.57
CA ASP A 64 1.23 -4.11 -11.57
C ASP A 64 2.44 -4.28 -10.64
N HIS A 65 3.65 -3.92 -11.11
CA HIS A 65 4.90 -4.10 -10.36
C HIS A 65 5.77 -2.84 -10.35
N LEU A 66 6.72 -2.83 -9.41
CA LEU A 66 7.76 -1.81 -9.35
C LEU A 66 8.83 -2.10 -10.40
N ALA A 67 9.46 -1.08 -10.98
CA ALA A 67 10.50 -1.29 -12.01
C ALA A 67 11.72 -2.13 -11.55
N LYS A 68 11.89 -2.36 -10.23
CA LYS A 68 12.91 -3.26 -9.67
C LYS A 68 12.53 -4.74 -9.75
N ASP A 69 11.24 -5.04 -9.90
CA ASP A 69 10.65 -6.39 -10.03
C ASP A 69 10.23 -6.69 -11.48
N CYS A 70 10.65 -5.84 -12.43
CA CYS A 70 10.40 -6.04 -13.86
C CYS A 70 11.50 -6.89 -14.52
#